data_AF-A0A0P4WDN1-F1
#
_entry.id   AF-A0A0P4WDN1-F1
#
_cell.length_a   1.000
_cell.length_b   1.000
_cell.length_c   1.000
_cell.angle_alpha   90.00
_cell.angle_beta   90.00
_cell.angle_gamma   90.00
#
_symmetry.space_group_name_H-M   'P 1'
#
loop_
_entity.id
_entity.type
_entity.pdbx_description
1 polymer ?
#
loop_
_entity_poly.entity_id
_entity_poly.type
_entity_poly.pdbx_seq_one_letter_code
_entity_poly.pdbx_strand_id
1 'polypeptide(L)'
;MALARLCVVHQSFLGRALFRHAEAPGVLSVAYKQSVAQQLGLPEPPKRPLAPHVRFVKDRIEEFTKKYPNLTNQEVFAKTLDHWKSLNSLEKSKWTSEYNREREVYNAVYKAYVQKLSPSQLESIKALKRKRSEDKAKRTSRRDKKRESEDLGKPKYPGNAFFLYISTLQRGDSTGKEFVKEAAQSWHSLSERTQQVYREKAKKMLEEYHEELLQWEAKMVQKGRLDLVRTNQLGGELRDGIRGRKKQN
;
A
#
# COMPACT_ATOMS: atom_id res chain seq x y z
N MET A 1 -24.85 -21.51 13.62
CA MET A 1 -25.41 -20.17 13.35
C MET A 1 -24.41 -19.13 13.88
N ALA A 2 -23.30 -18.91 13.19
CA ALA A 2 -23.15 -17.99 12.06
C ALA A 2 -22.84 -16.54 12.50
N LEU A 3 -21.59 -16.14 12.22
CA LEU A 3 -21.14 -14.80 11.81
C LEU A 3 -20.84 -13.75 12.89
N ALA A 4 -19.64 -13.83 13.49
CA ALA A 4 -18.90 -12.64 13.92
C ALA A 4 -17.92 -12.23 12.81
N ARG A 5 -18.33 -11.27 11.97
CA ARG A 5 -17.55 -10.74 10.86
C ARG A 5 -16.48 -9.76 11.35
N LEU A 6 -15.23 -10.10 11.08
CA LEU A 6 -14.10 -9.25 10.67
C LEU A 6 -14.28 -7.73 10.87
N CYS A 7 -13.71 -7.21 11.95
CA CYS A 7 -13.45 -5.78 12.13
C CYS A 7 -12.25 -5.39 11.25
N VAL A 8 -12.51 -5.03 10.00
CA VAL A 8 -11.49 -4.46 9.11
C VAL A 8 -11.29 -3.00 9.50
N VAL A 9 -10.09 -2.71 10.01
CA VAL A 9 -9.59 -1.39 10.34
C VAL A 9 -9.73 -0.47 9.12
N HIS A 10 -10.78 0.35 9.11
CA HIS A 10 -10.90 1.48 8.18
C HIS A 10 -10.05 2.62 8.75
N GLN A 11 -8.73 2.53 8.56
CA GLN A 11 -7.82 3.63 8.88
C GLN A 11 -8.14 4.78 7.92
N SER A 12 -8.98 5.70 8.40
CA SER A 12 -9.47 6.85 7.67
C SER A 12 -8.29 7.71 7.20
N PHE A 13 -8.09 7.74 5.88
CA PHE A 13 -7.09 8.55 5.18
C PHE A 13 -7.23 10.07 5.41
N LEU A 14 -8.25 10.52 6.12
CA LEU A 14 -8.55 11.93 6.39
C LEU A 14 -7.49 12.59 7.30
N GLY A 15 -6.92 11.88 8.27
CA GLY A 15 -5.91 12.43 9.17
C GLY A 15 -4.61 12.88 8.46
N ARG A 16 -4.19 12.16 7.41
CA ARG A 16 -3.01 12.55 6.60
C ARG A 16 -3.27 13.71 5.63
N ALA A 17 -4.54 13.97 5.29
CA ALA A 17 -4.89 14.98 4.30
C ALA A 17 -5.05 16.38 4.91
N LEU A 18 -5.46 16.47 6.17
CA LEU A 18 -5.73 17.75 6.85
C LEU A 18 -4.46 18.37 7.48
N PHE A 19 -3.46 17.57 7.85
CA PHE A 19 -2.17 18.05 8.35
C PHE A 19 -1.13 18.13 7.22
N ARG A 20 -1.39 18.94 6.20
CA ARG A 20 -0.44 19.20 5.12
C ARG A 20 0.06 20.64 5.20
N HIS A 21 0.75 20.96 6.31
CA HIS A 21 1.63 22.12 6.40
C HIS A 21 2.90 21.72 7.15
N ALA A 22 3.97 21.53 6.38
CA ALA A 22 5.37 21.69 6.76
C ALA A 22 6.17 21.47 5.47
N GLU A 23 6.64 22.55 4.86
CA GLU A 23 7.70 22.49 3.86
C GLU A 23 8.97 21.99 4.54
N ALA A 24 9.43 20.80 4.13
CA ALA A 24 10.79 20.35 4.37
C ALA A 24 11.42 20.11 2.99
N PRO A 25 12.48 20.85 2.60
CA PRO A 25 13.18 20.61 1.36
C PRO A 25 14.08 19.38 1.56
N GLY A 26 13.59 18.21 1.15
CA GLY A 26 14.32 16.97 1.37
C GLY A 26 13.55 15.74 0.89
N VAL A 27 13.55 15.54 -0.43
CA VAL A 27 13.41 14.27 -1.14
C VAL A 27 12.46 13.23 -0.50
N LEU A 28 11.16 13.41 -0.72
CA LEU A 28 10.28 12.30 -1.05
C LEU A 28 9.44 12.76 -2.23
N SER A 29 9.78 12.33 -3.44
CA SER A 29 8.89 12.50 -4.59
C SER A 29 7.64 11.66 -4.35
N VAL A 30 6.66 12.26 -3.68
CA VAL A 30 5.29 11.77 -3.71
C VAL A 30 4.85 12.01 -5.14
N ALA A 31 5.07 11.03 -6.02
CA ALA A 31 4.57 11.05 -7.38
C ALA A 31 3.08 11.45 -7.30
N TYR A 32 2.78 12.68 -7.73
CA TYR A 32 1.44 13.22 -7.64
C TYR A 32 0.57 12.31 -8.50
N LYS A 33 -0.29 11.50 -7.86
CA LYS A 33 -1.09 10.53 -8.60
C LYS A 33 -2.08 11.32 -9.45
N GLN A 34 -1.79 11.41 -10.74
CA GLN A 34 -2.64 12.05 -11.74
C GLN A 34 -4.09 11.59 -11.55
N SER A 35 -5.03 12.54 -11.58
CA SER A 35 -6.45 12.22 -11.49
C SER A 35 -6.89 11.34 -12.68
N VAL A 36 -8.04 10.68 -12.57
CA VAL A 36 -8.61 9.93 -13.71
C VAL A 36 -8.96 10.87 -14.86
N ALA A 37 -9.50 12.06 -14.56
CA ALA A 37 -9.85 13.05 -15.57
C ALA A 37 -8.59 13.61 -16.24
N GLN A 38 -7.58 13.98 -15.46
CA GLN A 38 -6.29 14.47 -15.98
C GLN A 38 -5.57 13.42 -16.83
N GLN A 39 -5.66 12.12 -16.51
CA GLN A 39 -5.08 11.06 -17.32
C GLN A 39 -5.78 10.90 -18.68
N LEU A 40 -7.08 11.20 -18.73
CA LEU A 40 -7.88 11.12 -19.95
C LEU A 40 -7.97 12.46 -20.71
N GLY A 41 -7.28 13.51 -20.25
CA GLY A 41 -7.38 14.86 -20.82
C GLY A 41 -8.78 15.49 -20.68
N LEU A 42 -9.57 15.03 -19.71
CA LEU A 42 -10.95 15.48 -19.47
C LEU A 42 -11.00 16.57 -18.40
N PRO A 43 -12.05 17.43 -18.41
CA PRO A 43 -12.25 18.38 -17.33
C PRO A 43 -12.37 17.65 -15.98
N GLU A 44 -11.78 18.23 -14.94
CA GLU A 44 -11.84 17.68 -13.58
C GLU A 44 -13.29 17.69 -13.07
N PRO A 45 -13.77 16.60 -12.44
CA PRO A 45 -15.06 16.62 -11.79
C PRO A 45 -15.06 17.62 -10.63
N PRO A 46 -16.19 18.29 -10.37
CA PRO A 46 -16.29 19.17 -9.20
C PRO A 46 -15.98 18.39 -7.92
N LYS A 47 -15.37 19.07 -6.95
CA LYS A 47 -15.04 18.47 -5.64
C LYS A 47 -16.30 18.35 -4.79
N ARG A 48 -16.42 17.24 -4.07
CA ARG A 48 -17.52 17.05 -3.11
C ARG A 48 -17.35 17.99 -1.93
N PRO A 49 -18.46 18.54 -1.38
CA PRO A 49 -18.40 19.33 -0.16
C PRO A 49 -17.97 18.47 1.02
N LEU A 50 -17.33 19.10 2.00
CA LEU A 50 -16.81 18.42 3.18
C LEU A 50 -17.97 18.04 4.10
N ALA A 51 -18.02 16.78 4.54
CA ALA A 51 -19.01 16.34 5.51
C ALA A 51 -18.90 17.17 6.82
N PRO A 52 -20.00 17.34 7.59
CA PRO A 52 -20.04 18.24 8.75
C PRO A 52 -18.90 18.02 9.76
N HIS A 53 -18.65 16.76 10.12
CA HIS A 53 -17.57 16.42 11.05
C HIS A 53 -16.17 16.69 10.49
N VAL A 54 -15.96 16.51 9.17
CA VAL A 54 -14.67 16.79 8.52
C VAL A 54 -14.44 18.30 8.48
N ARG A 55 -15.49 19.07 8.19
CA ARG A 55 -15.43 20.53 8.19
C ARG A 55 -15.13 21.05 9.59
N PHE A 56 -15.84 20.54 10.60
CA PHE A 56 -15.56 20.86 12.00
C PHE A 56 -14.11 20.58 12.39
N VAL A 57 -13.60 19.39 12.06
CA VAL A 57 -12.20 19.06 12.36
C VAL A 57 -11.27 20.00 11.61
N LYS A 58 -11.46 20.23 10.32
CA LYS A 58 -10.63 21.17 9.55
C LYS A 58 -10.56 22.56 10.21
N ASP A 59 -11.70 23.07 10.68
CA ASP A 59 -11.79 24.42 11.21
C ASP A 59 -11.30 24.52 12.66
N ARG A 60 -11.30 23.42 13.44
CA ARG A 60 -10.91 23.41 14.86
C ARG A 60 -9.60 22.70 15.17
N ILE A 61 -9.01 21.94 14.24
CA ILE A 61 -7.84 21.11 14.51
C ILE A 61 -6.62 21.93 14.98
N GLU A 62 -6.46 23.16 14.48
CA GLU A 62 -5.38 24.06 14.90
C GLU A 62 -5.52 24.49 16.36
N GLU A 63 -6.74 24.75 16.82
CA GLU A 63 -7.03 25.07 18.22
C GLU A 63 -6.66 23.89 19.14
N PHE A 64 -7.01 22.67 18.72
CA PHE A 64 -6.66 21.45 19.44
C PHE A 64 -5.16 21.17 19.40
N THR A 65 -4.48 21.50 18.30
CA THR A 65 -3.02 21.36 18.17
C THR A 65 -2.31 22.31 19.14
N LYS A 66 -2.78 23.56 19.25
CA LYS A 66 -2.26 24.53 20.23
C LYS A 66 -2.55 24.13 21.67
N LYS A 67 -3.70 23.51 21.94
CA LYS A 67 -4.08 23.04 23.28
C LYS A 67 -3.29 21.80 23.73
N TYR A 68 -2.86 20.98 22.77
CA TYR A 68 -2.13 19.74 23.03
C TYR A 68 -0.81 19.67 22.23
N PRO A 69 0.16 20.55 22.53
CA PRO A 69 1.41 20.63 21.75
C PRO A 69 2.29 19.38 21.89
N ASN A 70 2.11 18.60 22.96
CA ASN A 70 2.87 17.39 23.24
C ASN A 70 2.27 16.13 22.56
N LEU A 71 1.09 16.23 21.96
CA LEU A 71 0.41 15.11 21.32
C LEU A 71 0.76 15.05 19.84
N THR A 72 0.76 13.83 19.30
CA THR A 72 0.90 13.64 17.86
C THR A 72 -0.35 14.15 17.14
N ASN A 73 -0.19 14.61 15.89
CA ASN A 73 -1.31 15.06 15.05
C ASN A 73 -2.45 14.03 14.94
N GLN A 74 -2.15 12.73 15.04
CA GLN A 74 -3.15 11.67 15.04
C GLN A 74 -3.99 11.65 16.32
N GLU A 75 -3.35 11.83 17.47
CA GLU A 75 -4.01 11.91 18.77
C GLU A 75 -4.82 13.20 18.89
N VAL A 76 -4.28 14.33 18.42
CA VAL A 76 -5.00 15.61 18.35
C VAL A 76 -6.25 15.47 17.49
N PHE A 77 -6.14 14.85 16.31
CA PHE A 77 -7.29 14.57 15.45
C PHE A 77 -8.34 13.69 16.13
N ALA A 78 -7.91 12.64 16.85
CA ALA A 78 -8.82 11.78 17.61
C ALA A 78 -9.55 12.58 18.70
N LYS A 79 -8.86 13.46 19.43
CA LYS A 79 -9.46 14.35 20.43
C LYS A 79 -10.46 15.33 19.81
N THR A 80 -10.17 15.91 18.64
CA THR A 80 -11.12 16.79 17.94
C THR A 80 -12.37 16.03 17.50
N LEU A 81 -12.22 14.79 17.02
CA LEU A 81 -13.36 13.95 16.67
C LEU A 81 -14.20 13.55 17.88
N ASP A 82 -13.57 13.24 19.01
CA ASP A 82 -14.31 12.94 20.24
C ASP A 82 -15.07 14.16 20.74
N HIS A 83 -14.47 15.36 20.62
CA HIS A 83 -15.18 16.60 20.91
C HIS A 83 -16.38 16.81 19.98
N TRP A 84 -16.24 16.58 18.66
CA TRP A 84 -17.37 16.60 17.72
C TRP A 84 -18.50 15.67 18.16
N LYS A 85 -18.18 14.45 18.62
CA LYS A 85 -19.20 13.50 19.12
C LYS A 85 -19.94 14.06 20.32
N SER A 86 -19.25 14.72 21.25
CA SER A 86 -19.85 15.32 22.45
C SER A 86 -20.72 16.57 22.19
N LEU A 87 -20.61 17.23 21.03
CA LEU A 87 -21.43 18.41 20.72
C LEU A 87 -22.93 18.07 20.70
N ASN A 88 -23.75 19.05 21.08
CA ASN A 88 -25.20 18.91 21.06
C ASN A 88 -25.78 18.99 19.63
N SER A 89 -27.06 18.67 19.48
CA SER A 89 -27.74 18.67 18.17
C SER A 89 -27.80 20.06 17.53
N LEU A 90 -27.92 21.12 18.33
CA LEU A 90 -28.00 22.50 17.86
C LEU A 90 -26.67 22.97 17.24
N GLU A 91 -25.54 22.66 17.89
CA GLU A 91 -24.21 22.98 17.39
C GLU A 91 -23.89 22.21 16.10
N LYS A 92 -24.28 20.93 16.05
CA LYS A 92 -24.18 20.09 14.84
C LYS A 92 -25.10 20.56 13.71
N SER A 93 -26.23 21.19 14.05
CA SER A 93 -27.22 21.69 13.07
C SER A 93 -26.58 22.73 12.14
N LYS A 94 -25.80 23.67 12.67
CA LYS A 94 -25.07 24.67 11.86
C LYS A 94 -24.23 24.02 10.76
N TRP A 95 -23.41 23.03 11.12
CA TRP A 95 -22.53 22.33 10.18
C TRP A 95 -23.30 21.47 9.18
N THR A 96 -24.41 20.87 9.62
CA THR A 96 -25.27 20.03 8.77
C THR A 96 -26.03 20.87 7.74
N SER A 97 -26.54 22.03 8.15
CA SER A 97 -27.23 22.98 7.27
C SER A 97 -26.31 23.49 6.16
N GLU A 98 -25.10 23.95 6.52
CA GLU A 98 -24.11 24.38 5.52
C GLU A 98 -23.72 23.25 4.57
N TYR A 99 -23.50 22.04 5.09
CA TYR A 99 -23.20 20.87 4.25
C TYR A 99 -24.32 20.57 3.25
N ASN A 100 -25.58 20.62 3.68
CA ASN A 100 -26.73 20.37 2.82
C ASN A 100 -26.82 21.42 1.69
N ARG A 101 -26.64 22.70 2.03
CA ARG A 101 -26.60 23.79 1.05
C ARG A 101 -25.48 23.60 0.02
N GLU A 102 -24.25 23.34 0.48
CA GLU A 102 -23.13 23.08 -0.42
C GLU A 102 -23.34 21.81 -1.27
N ARG A 103 -24.02 20.80 -0.73
CA ARG A 103 -24.35 19.55 -1.42
C ARG A 103 -25.35 19.76 -2.54
N GLU A 104 -26.34 20.61 -2.37
CA GLU A 104 -27.28 20.97 -3.44
C GLU A 104 -26.57 21.67 -4.59
N VAL A 105 -25.73 22.67 -4.29
CA VAL A 105 -24.90 23.35 -5.29
C VAL A 105 -23.99 22.34 -6.01
N TYR A 106 -23.32 21.47 -5.26
CA TYR A 106 -22.48 20.41 -5.84
C TYR A 106 -23.26 19.50 -6.78
N ASN A 107 -24.47 19.07 -6.39
CA ASN A 107 -25.30 18.19 -7.23
C ASN A 107 -25.68 18.87 -8.54
N ALA A 108 -26.06 20.15 -8.50
CA ALA A 108 -26.37 20.93 -9.70
C ALA A 108 -25.16 21.06 -10.63
N VAL A 109 -23.99 21.45 -10.09
CA VAL A 109 -22.74 21.57 -10.86
C VAL A 109 -22.28 20.21 -11.40
N TYR A 110 -22.41 19.13 -10.62
CA TYR A 110 -22.05 17.79 -11.04
C TYR A 110 -22.96 17.26 -12.16
N LYS A 111 -24.25 17.55 -12.11
CA LYS A 111 -25.19 17.21 -13.19
C LYS A 111 -24.80 17.91 -14.49
N ALA A 112 -24.51 19.21 -14.43
CA ALA A 112 -24.02 19.97 -15.58
C ALA A 112 -22.67 19.43 -16.11
N TYR A 113 -21.77 19.00 -15.23
CA TYR A 113 -20.51 18.38 -15.61
C TYR A 113 -20.72 17.06 -16.38
N VAL A 114 -21.60 16.18 -15.90
CA VAL A 114 -21.89 14.91 -16.58
C VAL A 114 -22.55 15.15 -17.94
N GLN A 115 -23.44 16.14 -18.06
CA GLN A 115 -24.06 16.51 -19.34
C GLN A 115 -23.06 17.02 -20.39
N LYS A 116 -21.95 17.63 -19.96
CA LYS A 116 -20.87 18.06 -20.87
C LYS A 116 -20.02 16.89 -21.40
N LEU A 117 -20.12 15.70 -20.80
CA LEU A 117 -19.34 14.54 -21.21
C LEU A 117 -20.11 13.66 -22.19
N SER A 118 -19.40 13.18 -23.21
CA SER A 118 -19.92 12.15 -24.11
C SER A 118 -20.07 10.80 -23.38
N PRO A 119 -21.04 9.95 -23.78
CA PRO A 119 -21.13 8.58 -23.29
C PRO A 119 -19.82 7.78 -23.39
N SER A 120 -19.02 7.99 -24.45
CA SER A 120 -17.73 7.31 -24.63
C SER A 120 -16.67 7.77 -23.63
N GLN A 121 -16.68 9.06 -23.27
CA GLN A 121 -15.80 9.62 -22.24
C GLN A 121 -16.18 9.09 -20.85
N LEU A 122 -17.48 8.97 -20.56
CA LEU A 122 -17.96 8.40 -19.31
C LEU A 122 -17.55 6.94 -19.14
N GLU A 123 -17.68 6.13 -20.20
CA GLU A 123 -17.24 4.73 -20.17
C GLU A 123 -15.71 4.62 -20.00
N SER A 124 -14.94 5.50 -20.64
CA SER A 124 -13.48 5.58 -20.46
C SER A 124 -13.10 5.90 -19.00
N ILE A 125 -13.80 6.84 -18.36
CA ILE A 125 -13.63 7.16 -16.93
C ILE A 125 -13.93 5.93 -16.07
N LYS A 126 -15.04 5.23 -16.35
CA LYS A 126 -15.48 4.05 -15.60
C LYS A 126 -14.49 2.88 -15.75
N ALA A 127 -14.07 2.60 -16.98
CA ALA A 127 -13.07 1.57 -17.29
C ALA A 127 -11.73 1.84 -16.60
N LEU A 128 -11.24 3.09 -16.65
CA LEU A 128 -9.98 3.45 -15.99
C LEU A 128 -10.08 3.37 -14.46
N LYS A 129 -11.21 3.78 -13.87
CA LYS A 129 -11.47 3.60 -12.42
C LYS A 129 -11.49 2.12 -12.02
N ARG A 130 -12.15 1.28 -12.82
CA ARG A 130 -12.19 -0.18 -12.62
C ARG A 130 -10.78 -0.77 -12.66
N LYS A 131 -10.01 -0.48 -13.72
CA LYS A 131 -8.61 -0.92 -13.85
C LYS A 131 -7.75 -0.49 -12.65
N ARG A 132 -7.83 0.77 -12.23
CA ARG A 132 -7.08 1.28 -11.05
C ARG A 132 -7.48 0.55 -9.76
N SER A 133 -8.77 0.22 -9.60
CA SER A 133 -9.27 -0.57 -8.45
C SER A 133 -8.72 -1.98 -8.47
N GLU A 134 -8.78 -2.67 -9.61
CA GLU A 134 -8.26 -4.02 -9.81
C GLU A 134 -6.74 -4.08 -9.60
N ASP A 135 -5.99 -3.12 -10.11
CA ASP A 135 -4.54 -3.03 -9.90
C ASP A 135 -4.18 -2.76 -8.43
N LYS A 136 -5.02 -2.00 -7.71
CA LYS A 136 -4.87 -1.81 -6.26
C LYS A 136 -5.19 -3.10 -5.50
N ALA A 137 -6.27 -3.79 -5.85
CA ALA A 137 -6.65 -5.08 -5.26
C ALA A 137 -5.56 -6.14 -5.49
N LYS A 138 -5.03 -6.24 -6.71
CA LYS A 138 -3.91 -7.14 -7.05
C LYS A 138 -2.64 -6.82 -6.24
N ARG A 139 -2.28 -5.55 -6.12
CA ARG A 139 -1.11 -5.13 -5.32
C ARG A 139 -1.27 -5.42 -3.83
N THR A 140 -2.45 -5.15 -3.27
CA THR A 140 -2.74 -5.43 -1.85
C THR A 140 -2.75 -6.93 -1.60
N SER A 141 -3.44 -7.72 -2.41
CA SER A 141 -3.42 -9.19 -2.34
C SER A 141 -1.99 -9.76 -2.41
N ARG A 142 -1.15 -9.29 -3.36
CA ARG A 142 0.26 -9.73 -3.45
C ARG A 142 1.06 -9.39 -2.21
N ARG A 143 0.88 -8.19 -1.65
CA ARG A 143 1.57 -7.75 -0.43
C ARG A 143 1.12 -8.55 0.78
N ASP A 144 -0.18 -8.77 0.92
CA ASP A 144 -0.77 -9.47 2.07
C ASP A 144 -0.37 -10.96 2.03
N LYS A 145 -0.37 -11.60 0.85
CA LYS A 145 0.15 -12.96 0.66
C LYS A 145 1.65 -13.08 0.95
N LYS A 146 2.44 -12.06 0.59
CA LYS A 146 3.87 -12.00 0.93
C LYS A 146 4.05 -11.92 2.44
N ARG A 147 3.35 -10.99 3.11
CA ARG A 147 3.39 -10.82 4.56
C ARG A 147 2.98 -12.10 5.28
N GLU A 148 1.91 -12.74 4.85
CA GLU A 148 1.46 -14.01 5.42
C GLU A 148 2.51 -15.12 5.26
N SER A 149 3.18 -15.19 4.10
CA SER A 149 4.27 -16.14 3.91
C SER A 149 5.45 -15.85 4.85
N GLU A 150 5.76 -14.58 5.10
CA GLU A 150 6.80 -14.14 6.04
C GLU A 150 6.41 -14.44 7.49
N ASP A 151 5.16 -14.19 7.89
CA ASP A 151 4.61 -14.49 9.22
C ASP A 151 4.59 -16.02 9.49
N LEU A 152 4.41 -16.83 8.45
CA LEU A 152 4.52 -18.29 8.50
C LEU A 152 5.98 -18.80 8.47
N GLY A 153 6.95 -17.91 8.54
CA GLY A 153 8.37 -18.25 8.62
C GLY A 153 8.93 -18.86 7.34
N LYS A 154 8.43 -18.46 6.17
CA LYS A 154 8.99 -18.92 4.89
C LYS A 154 10.48 -18.58 4.81
N PRO A 155 11.38 -19.56 4.58
CA PRO A 155 12.81 -19.29 4.42
C PRO A 155 13.08 -18.22 3.37
N LYS A 156 14.06 -17.35 3.64
CA LYS A 156 14.47 -16.27 2.71
C LYS A 156 15.62 -16.75 1.85
N TYR A 157 15.60 -16.33 0.58
CA TYR A 157 16.67 -16.66 -0.35
C TYR A 157 18.00 -16.04 0.13
N PRO A 158 19.09 -16.83 0.29
CA PRO A 158 20.34 -16.39 0.90
C PRO A 158 21.19 -15.45 0.03
N GLY A 159 20.78 -15.20 -1.21
CA GLY A 159 21.54 -14.40 -2.17
C GLY A 159 22.63 -15.19 -2.90
N ASN A 160 23.21 -14.61 -3.94
CA ASN A 160 24.32 -15.21 -4.68
C ASN A 160 25.69 -14.73 -4.13
N ALA A 161 26.79 -15.24 -4.68
CA ALA A 161 28.16 -14.89 -4.26
C ALA A 161 28.41 -13.37 -4.23
N PHE A 162 27.93 -12.67 -5.26
CA PHE A 162 28.04 -11.21 -5.36
C PHE A 162 27.23 -10.50 -4.29
N PHE A 163 26.01 -10.96 -3.98
CA PHE A 163 25.20 -10.40 -2.90
C PHE A 163 25.88 -10.57 -1.54
N LEU A 164 26.47 -11.73 -1.28
CA LEU A 164 27.26 -11.94 -0.06
C LEU A 164 28.45 -10.97 0.01
N TYR A 165 29.17 -10.76 -1.10
CA TYR A 165 30.23 -9.77 -1.16
C TYR A 165 29.72 -8.34 -0.89
N ILE A 166 28.68 -7.88 -1.59
CA ILE A 166 28.11 -6.55 -1.35
C ILE A 166 27.65 -6.38 0.10
N SER A 167 27.11 -7.43 0.73
CA SER A 167 26.67 -7.38 2.13
C SER A 167 27.80 -7.13 3.13
N THR A 168 29.06 -7.40 2.73
CA THR A 168 30.24 -7.07 3.55
C THR A 168 30.70 -5.63 3.39
N LEU A 169 30.29 -4.95 2.31
CA LEU A 169 30.69 -3.59 2.00
C LEU A 169 29.78 -2.57 2.69
N GLN A 170 30.37 -1.45 3.11
CA GLN A 170 29.63 -0.30 3.63
C GLN A 170 29.18 0.59 2.47
N ARG A 171 27.92 1.02 2.48
CA ARG A 171 27.34 1.85 1.42
C ARG A 171 27.87 3.29 1.42
N GLY A 172 28.20 3.83 2.60
CA GLY A 172 28.53 5.25 2.77
C GLY A 172 27.38 6.18 2.31
N ASP A 173 27.77 7.34 1.78
CA ASP A 173 26.86 8.40 1.31
C ASP A 173 26.43 8.25 -0.16
N SER A 174 27.01 7.28 -0.89
CA SER A 174 26.71 7.05 -2.30
C SER A 174 25.26 6.58 -2.51
N THR A 175 24.69 6.93 -3.67
CA THR A 175 23.36 6.43 -4.02
C THR A 175 23.41 4.90 -4.11
N GLY A 176 22.36 4.21 -3.64
CA GLY A 176 22.33 2.74 -3.68
C GLY A 176 22.56 2.12 -5.07
N LYS A 177 22.23 2.85 -6.15
CA LYS A 177 22.54 2.44 -7.53
C LYS A 177 24.03 2.56 -7.86
N GLU A 178 24.68 3.65 -7.43
CA GLU A 178 26.11 3.90 -7.66
C GLU A 178 26.95 2.92 -6.85
N PHE A 179 26.59 2.71 -5.58
CA PHE A 179 27.23 1.72 -4.71
C PHE A 179 27.21 0.30 -5.32
N VAL A 180 26.06 -0.16 -5.84
CA VAL A 180 25.98 -1.49 -6.47
C VAL A 180 26.80 -1.55 -7.75
N LYS A 181 26.86 -0.45 -8.53
CA LYS A 181 27.67 -0.37 -9.75
C LYS A 181 29.16 -0.45 -9.44
N GLU A 182 29.63 0.30 -8.45
CA GLU A 182 31.02 0.27 -7.98
C GLU A 182 31.38 -1.10 -7.41
N ALA A 183 30.53 -1.67 -6.55
CA ALA A 183 30.73 -3.00 -6.01
C ALA A 183 30.80 -4.07 -7.11
N ALA A 184 30.02 -3.93 -8.18
CA ALA A 184 30.08 -4.84 -9.34
C ALA A 184 31.44 -4.75 -10.06
N GLN A 185 31.97 -3.54 -10.23
CA GLN A 185 33.31 -3.33 -10.81
C GLN A 185 34.38 -3.95 -9.90
N SER A 186 34.33 -3.65 -8.60
CA SER A 186 35.26 -4.23 -7.63
C SER A 186 35.19 -5.76 -7.61
N TRP A 187 33.99 -6.34 -7.69
CA TRP A 187 33.78 -7.79 -7.76
C TRP A 187 34.48 -8.42 -8.97
N HIS A 188 34.35 -7.83 -10.16
CA HIS A 188 35.02 -8.31 -11.36
C HIS A 188 36.55 -8.14 -11.33
N SER A 189 37.05 -7.16 -10.56
CA SER A 189 38.49 -6.99 -10.33
C SER A 189 39.05 -7.90 -9.22
N LEU A 190 38.21 -8.60 -8.45
CA LEU A 190 38.69 -9.56 -7.44
C LEU A 190 39.30 -10.79 -8.12
N SER A 191 40.32 -11.36 -7.47
CA SER A 191 40.91 -12.61 -7.91
C SER A 191 39.88 -13.76 -7.88
N GLU A 192 40.03 -14.69 -8.83
CA GLU A 192 39.17 -15.87 -8.92
C GLU A 192 39.14 -16.66 -7.61
N ARG A 193 40.26 -16.75 -6.89
CA ARG A 193 40.34 -17.41 -5.57
C ARG A 193 39.40 -16.77 -4.55
N THR A 194 39.36 -15.44 -4.48
CA THR A 194 38.49 -14.72 -3.53
C THR A 194 37.03 -14.83 -3.95
N GLN A 195 36.73 -14.70 -5.25
CA GLN A 195 35.37 -14.92 -5.75
C GLN A 195 34.88 -16.34 -5.45
N GLN A 196 35.75 -17.35 -5.60
CA GLN A 196 35.45 -18.74 -5.36
C GLN A 196 35.01 -19.01 -3.91
N VAL A 197 35.66 -18.39 -2.92
CA VAL A 197 35.26 -18.48 -1.50
C VAL A 197 33.80 -18.02 -1.31
N TYR A 198 33.42 -16.90 -1.94
CA TYR A 198 32.03 -16.41 -1.89
C TYR A 198 31.06 -17.31 -2.67
N ARG A 199 31.50 -17.92 -3.79
CA ARG A 199 30.70 -18.90 -4.56
C ARG A 199 30.41 -20.15 -3.75
N GLU A 200 31.41 -20.70 -3.07
CA GLU A 200 31.27 -21.86 -2.20
C GLU A 200 30.37 -21.56 -1.00
N LYS A 201 30.55 -20.39 -0.36
CA LYS A 201 29.68 -19.94 0.72
C LYS A 201 28.22 -19.78 0.26
N ALA A 202 28.01 -19.15 -0.91
CA ALA A 202 26.67 -18.99 -1.48
C ALA A 202 26.03 -20.33 -1.84
N LYS A 203 26.82 -21.29 -2.36
CA LYS A 203 26.36 -22.64 -2.67
C LYS A 203 25.88 -23.35 -1.40
N LYS A 204 26.69 -23.34 -0.33
CA LYS A 204 26.33 -23.97 0.95
C LYS A 204 25.05 -23.35 1.53
N MET A 205 24.95 -22.03 1.58
CA MET A 205 23.74 -21.36 2.10
C MET A 205 22.51 -21.67 1.23
N LEU A 206 22.69 -21.84 -0.09
CA LEU A 206 21.61 -22.20 -1.00
C LEU A 206 21.10 -23.64 -0.76
N GLU A 207 22.00 -24.58 -0.48
CA GLU A 207 21.66 -25.95 -0.10
C GLU A 207 20.86 -25.98 1.22
N GLU A 208 21.34 -25.30 2.26
CA GLU A 208 20.63 -25.14 3.54
C GLU A 208 19.23 -24.53 3.33
N TYR A 209 19.12 -23.46 2.54
CA TYR A 209 17.83 -22.86 2.18
C TYR A 209 16.88 -23.83 1.46
N HIS A 210 17.41 -24.69 0.58
CA HIS A 210 16.58 -25.68 -0.11
C HIS A 210 16.01 -26.73 0.84
N GLU A 211 16.81 -27.20 1.79
CA GLU A 211 16.34 -28.12 2.84
C GLU A 211 15.28 -27.47 3.74
N GLU A 212 15.54 -26.26 4.23
CA GLU A 212 14.58 -25.50 5.04
C GLU A 212 13.27 -25.25 4.27
N LEU A 213 13.38 -24.91 2.98
CA LEU A 213 12.22 -24.64 2.15
C LEU A 213 11.37 -25.91 1.95
N LEU A 214 11.99 -27.08 1.77
CA LEU A 214 11.27 -28.35 1.67
C LEU A 214 10.54 -28.68 2.97
N GLN A 215 11.20 -28.52 4.12
CA GLN A 215 10.56 -28.71 5.43
C GLN A 215 9.40 -27.74 5.64
N TRP A 216 9.56 -26.49 5.23
CA TRP A 216 8.50 -25.48 5.30
C TRP A 216 7.33 -25.82 4.37
N GLU A 217 7.59 -26.25 3.13
CA GLU A 217 6.57 -26.67 2.16
C GLU A 217 5.77 -27.86 2.71
N ALA A 218 6.43 -28.86 3.30
CA ALA A 218 5.76 -29.99 3.96
C ALA A 218 4.85 -29.54 5.11
N LYS A 219 5.31 -28.61 5.96
CA LYS A 219 4.49 -28.00 7.02
C LYS A 219 3.28 -27.24 6.44
N MET A 220 3.43 -26.55 5.30
CA MET A 220 2.31 -25.84 4.65
C MET A 220 1.29 -26.80 4.04
N VAL A 221 1.73 -27.92 3.45
CA VAL A 221 0.84 -28.98 2.96
C VAL A 221 0.04 -29.57 4.12
N GLN A 222 0.68 -29.89 5.25
CA GLN A 222 0.01 -30.39 6.45
C GLN A 222 -1.03 -29.39 7.00
N LYS A 223 -0.74 -28.09 6.94
CA LYS A 223 -1.67 -27.02 7.33
C LYS A 223 -2.75 -26.71 6.28
N GLY A 224 -2.79 -27.43 5.14
CA GLY A 224 -3.74 -27.22 4.05
C GLY A 224 -3.49 -25.95 3.20
N ARG A 225 -2.35 -25.27 3.39
CA ARG A 225 -1.98 -24.01 2.72
C ARG A 225 -1.22 -24.24 1.42
N LEU A 226 -1.87 -24.98 0.51
CA LEU A 226 -1.31 -25.34 -0.79
C LEU A 226 -1.06 -24.14 -1.70
N ASP A 227 -1.72 -23.01 -1.46
CA ASP A 227 -1.55 -21.79 -2.26
C ASP A 227 -0.16 -21.15 -2.09
N LEU A 228 0.58 -21.50 -1.03
CA LEU A 228 1.90 -20.95 -0.69
C LEU A 228 3.08 -21.85 -1.12
N VAL A 229 2.79 -23.09 -1.52
CA VAL A 229 3.77 -24.12 -1.93
C VAL A 229 4.07 -24.02 -3.43
N ARG A 230 5.29 -24.35 -3.85
CA ARG A 230 5.64 -24.40 -5.28
C ARG A 230 4.88 -25.51 -5.99
N THR A 231 4.25 -25.18 -7.11
CA THR A 231 3.40 -26.11 -7.88
C THR A 231 4.14 -27.29 -8.49
N ASN A 232 5.46 -27.21 -8.64
CA ASN A 232 6.25 -28.28 -9.27
C ASN A 232 6.60 -29.42 -8.30
N GLN A 233 6.48 -29.20 -6.99
CA GLN A 233 6.78 -30.20 -5.93
C GLN A 233 5.53 -30.90 -5.41
N LEU A 234 4.37 -30.58 -5.97
CA LEU A 234 3.10 -31.20 -5.60
C LEU A 234 2.82 -32.37 -6.57
N GLY A 235 2.37 -33.50 -6.02
CA GLY A 235 1.90 -34.64 -6.82
C GLY A 235 0.85 -34.20 -7.86
N GLY A 236 0.77 -34.92 -8.99
CA GLY A 236 -0.02 -34.53 -10.16
C GLY A 236 -1.46 -34.08 -9.85
N GLU A 237 -2.14 -34.79 -8.95
CA GLU A 237 -3.52 -34.49 -8.55
C GLU A 237 -3.64 -33.18 -7.73
N LEU A 238 -2.75 -32.94 -6.76
CA LEU A 238 -2.73 -31.69 -6.00
C LEU A 238 -2.37 -30.49 -6.89
N ARG A 239 -1.48 -30.71 -7.86
CA ARG A 239 -1.06 -29.69 -8.82
C ARG A 239 -2.21 -29.23 -9.70
N ASP A 240 -3.02 -30.16 -10.19
CA ASP A 240 -4.14 -29.86 -11.10
C ASP A 240 -5.32 -29.23 -10.35
N GLY A 241 -5.57 -29.64 -9.10
CA GLY A 241 -6.56 -29.00 -8.22
C GLY A 241 -6.27 -27.54 -7.84
N ILE A 242 -4.99 -27.13 -7.81
CA ILE A 242 -4.59 -25.72 -7.56
C ILE A 242 -4.70 -24.88 -8.83
N ARG A 243 -4.34 -25.43 -9.99
CA ARG A 243 -4.50 -24.74 -11.29
C ARG A 243 -5.97 -24.51 -11.62
N GLY A 244 -6.84 -25.46 -11.30
CA GLY A 244 -8.30 -25.32 -11.43
C GLY A 244 -8.86 -24.16 -10.60
N ARG A 245 -8.49 -24.08 -9.32
CA ARG A 245 -8.92 -22.99 -8.42
C ARG A 245 -8.40 -21.60 -8.82
N LYS A 246 -7.19 -21.52 -9.40
CA LYS A 246 -6.64 -20.26 -9.95
C LYS A 246 -7.34 -19.78 -11.22
N LYS A 247 -8.07 -20.64 -11.95
CA LYS A 247 -8.85 -20.25 -13.13
C LYS A 247 -10.25 -19.74 -12.78
N GLN A 248 -10.74 -20.02 -11.58
CA GLN A 248 -12.09 -19.68 -11.13
C GLN A 248 -12.17 -18.38 -10.29
N ASN A 249 -11.02 -17.84 -9.84
CA ASN A 249 -10.89 -16.57 -9.10
C ASN A 249 -10.17 -15.51 -9.93
#